data_AF-A0A382RZK1-F1
#
_entry.id   AF-A0A382RZK1-F1
#
_cell.length_a   1.000
_cell.length_b   1.000
_cell.length_c   1.000
_cell.angle_alpha   90.00
_cell.angle_beta   90.00
_cell.angle_gamma   90.00
#
_symmetry.space_group_name_H-M   'P 1'
#
loop_
_entity.id
_entity.type
_entity.pdbx_description
1 polymer ?
#
loop_
_entity_poly.entity_id
_entity_poly.type
_entity_poly.pdbx_seq_one_letter_code
_entity_poly.pdbx_strand_id
1 'polypeptide(L)'
;VLSGWTLDYFVKAVRGSFEGANADATGVMFANLLANPWILLFWNTVVHVMIILVIRQGVQSGLERAVRVLMPALFGSMLIMVVYGAVAGDMPSTLRFLLEPDFSKITFGTAMAALGQAFFSIGIGMGSLIVFGAYMPKDFSIPRSSTAVIFMDTGVAVLAGFAIFPLVFQYGLNPGAGPGLIFQTLPLAFGQMPGGQLFGAIFFVLLISAALSSCLGLAEGCVNWVEEHLDIPRTRGTLWVMGTAWILGITSILGFSVWKDVRPLEFIPSYGG
;
A
#
# COMPACT_ATOMS: atom_id res chain seq x y z
N VAL A 1 9.77 -0.56 -1.39
CA VAL A 1 10.10 -0.13 0.00
C VAL A 1 8.89 -0.25 0.94
N LEU A 2 7.81 0.51 0.74
CA LEU A 2 6.64 0.46 1.64
C LEU A 2 6.04 -0.94 1.81
N SER A 3 5.87 -1.70 0.72
CA SER A 3 5.41 -3.10 0.81
C SER A 3 6.33 -3.99 1.65
N GLY A 4 7.61 -3.63 1.74
CA GLY A 4 8.58 -4.30 2.61
C GLY A 4 8.36 -3.95 4.09
N TRP A 5 7.99 -2.71 4.42
CA TRP A 5 7.56 -2.34 5.77
C TRP A 5 6.33 -3.15 6.18
N THR A 6 5.39 -3.33 5.27
CA THR A 6 4.19 -4.13 5.50
C THR A 6 4.51 -5.59 5.83
N LEU A 7 5.46 -6.21 5.11
CA LEU A 7 5.91 -7.59 5.41
C LEU A 7 6.60 -7.68 6.79
N ASP A 8 7.44 -6.71 7.11
CA ASP A 8 8.11 -6.63 8.40
C ASP A 8 7.10 -6.53 9.56
N TYR A 9 6.11 -5.65 9.41
CA TYR A 9 5.06 -5.47 10.40
C TYR A 9 4.09 -6.64 10.47
N PHE A 10 3.85 -7.35 9.36
CA PHE A 10 3.12 -8.62 9.40
C PHE A 10 3.82 -9.64 10.29
N VAL A 11 5.13 -9.80 10.16
CA VAL A 11 5.90 -10.73 11.03
C VAL A 11 5.83 -10.30 12.48
N LYS A 12 5.92 -8.99 12.77
CA LYS A 12 5.76 -8.45 14.13
C LYS A 12 4.36 -8.70 14.68
N ALA A 13 3.32 -8.53 13.87
CA ALA A 13 1.94 -8.79 14.24
C ALA A 13 1.74 -10.27 14.58
N VAL A 14 2.19 -11.19 13.72
CA VAL A 14 2.10 -12.64 13.95
C VAL A 14 2.87 -13.06 15.20
N ARG A 15 3.96 -12.39 15.54
CA ARG A 15 4.76 -12.66 16.76
C ARG A 15 4.19 -12.03 18.04
N GLY A 16 3.08 -11.29 17.97
CA GLY A 16 2.53 -10.59 19.13
C GLY A 16 3.39 -9.43 19.61
N SER A 17 4.24 -8.86 18.75
CA SER A 17 5.18 -7.79 19.15
C SER A 17 4.51 -6.47 19.55
N PHE A 18 3.20 -6.34 19.35
CA PHE A 18 2.42 -5.17 19.75
C PHE A 18 1.71 -5.35 21.11
N GLU A 19 1.67 -6.56 21.67
CA GLU A 19 0.95 -6.82 22.92
C GLU A 19 1.51 -5.98 24.08
N GLY A 20 0.64 -5.20 24.72
CA GLY A 20 1.04 -4.29 25.80
C GLY A 20 1.92 -3.12 25.35
N ALA A 21 2.08 -2.88 24.04
CA ALA A 21 2.83 -1.75 23.54
C ALA A 21 2.10 -0.44 23.87
N ASN A 22 2.86 0.57 24.31
CA ASN A 22 2.39 1.94 24.47
C ASN A 22 2.80 2.79 23.26
N ALA A 23 2.36 4.05 23.23
CA ALA A 23 2.64 4.97 22.12
C ALA A 23 4.14 5.11 21.85
N ASP A 24 4.95 5.27 22.90
CA ASP A 24 6.40 5.38 22.78
C ASP A 24 7.04 4.12 22.18
N ALA A 25 6.61 2.94 22.62
CA ALA A 25 7.12 1.67 22.11
C ALA A 25 6.83 1.49 20.61
N THR A 26 5.62 1.81 20.16
CA THR A 26 5.27 1.76 18.72
C THR A 26 5.99 2.83 17.90
N GLY A 27 6.18 4.03 18.46
CA GLY A 27 6.97 5.10 17.84
C GLY A 27 8.44 4.70 17.65
N VAL A 28 9.08 4.19 18.71
CA VAL A 28 10.46 3.69 18.68
C VAL A 28 10.60 2.50 17.73
N MET A 29 9.62 1.59 17.70
CA MET A 29 9.62 0.45 16.78
C MET A 29 9.65 0.90 15.32
N PHE A 30 8.83 1.88 14.95
CA PHE A 30 8.83 2.43 13.59
C PHE A 30 10.10 3.21 13.30
N ALA A 31 10.57 4.05 14.23
CA ALA A 31 11.83 4.77 14.07
C ALA A 31 13.02 3.83 13.86
N ASN A 32 13.09 2.73 14.62
CA ASN A 32 14.13 1.70 14.49
C ASN A 32 14.06 0.98 13.14
N LEU A 33 12.86 0.75 12.59
CA LEU A 33 12.72 0.22 11.24
C LEU A 33 13.31 1.20 10.21
N LEU A 34 12.92 2.48 10.28
CA LEU A 34 13.40 3.50 9.33
C LEU A 34 14.91 3.73 9.42
N ALA A 35 15.46 3.68 10.63
CA ALA A 35 16.88 3.86 10.89
C ALA A 35 17.74 2.64 10.48
N ASN A 36 17.14 1.47 10.22
CA ASN A 36 17.87 0.25 9.90
C ASN A 36 17.83 -0.06 8.38
N PRO A 37 18.81 0.41 7.58
CA PRO A 37 18.82 0.19 6.14
C PRO A 37 18.91 -1.28 5.76
N TRP A 38 19.48 -2.13 6.61
CA TRP A 38 19.63 -3.56 6.33
C TRP A 38 18.31 -4.31 6.41
N ILE A 39 17.49 -4.04 7.43
CA ILE A 39 16.14 -4.61 7.53
C ILE A 39 15.27 -4.13 6.38
N LEU A 40 15.34 -2.83 6.05
CA LEU A 40 14.62 -2.26 4.92
C LEU A 40 15.04 -2.88 3.59
N LEU A 41 16.35 -3.05 3.37
CA LEU A 41 16.90 -3.67 2.17
C LEU A 41 16.49 -5.14 2.06
N PHE A 42 16.54 -5.88 3.17
CA PHE A 42 16.11 -7.28 3.22
C PHE A 42 14.65 -7.41 2.77
N TRP A 43 13.73 -6.71 3.42
CA TRP A 43 12.31 -6.81 3.07
C TRP A 43 11.98 -6.23 1.69
N ASN A 44 12.68 -5.17 1.27
CA ASN A 44 12.57 -4.67 -0.10
C ASN A 44 13.00 -5.74 -1.11
N THR A 45 14.08 -6.45 -0.85
CA THR A 45 14.58 -7.56 -1.70
C THR A 45 13.58 -8.70 -1.74
N VAL A 46 12.99 -9.09 -0.60
CA VAL A 46 11.95 -10.13 -0.53
C VAL A 46 10.77 -9.77 -1.43
N VAL A 47 10.27 -8.53 -1.36
CA VAL A 47 9.18 -8.05 -2.24
C VAL A 47 9.58 -8.14 -3.72
N HIS A 48 10.78 -7.70 -4.09
CA HIS A 48 11.24 -7.75 -5.48
C HIS A 48 11.35 -9.19 -5.98
N VAL A 49 11.87 -10.10 -5.16
CA VAL A 49 11.94 -11.53 -5.50
C VAL A 49 10.54 -12.10 -5.72
N MET A 50 9.56 -11.81 -4.86
CA MET A 50 8.18 -12.26 -5.06
C MET A 50 7.59 -11.76 -6.38
N ILE A 51 7.80 -10.47 -6.71
CA ILE A 51 7.33 -9.88 -7.97
C ILE A 51 8.01 -10.56 -9.17
N ILE A 52 9.33 -10.74 -9.14
CA ILE A 52 10.09 -11.41 -10.22
C ILE A 52 9.57 -12.83 -10.44
N LEU A 53 9.32 -13.58 -9.37
CA LEU A 53 8.84 -14.96 -9.45
C LEU A 53 7.47 -15.06 -10.14
N VAL A 54 6.60 -14.07 -9.97
CA VAL A 54 5.27 -14.02 -10.59
C VAL A 54 5.38 -13.52 -12.03
N ILE A 55 5.97 -12.35 -12.27
CA ILE A 55 5.95 -11.66 -13.56
C ILE A 55 6.70 -12.44 -14.65
N ARG A 56 7.78 -13.14 -14.29
CA ARG A 56 8.54 -13.97 -15.25
C ARG A 56 7.70 -15.11 -15.85
N GLN A 57 6.61 -15.52 -15.20
CA GLN A 57 5.73 -16.60 -15.66
C GLN A 57 4.68 -16.14 -16.69
N GLY A 58 4.60 -14.84 -16.99
CA GLY A 58 3.58 -14.32 -17.90
C GLY A 58 2.28 -13.90 -17.21
N VAL A 59 1.37 -13.35 -18.01
CA VAL A 59 0.07 -12.85 -17.55
C VAL A 59 -0.79 -13.99 -17.00
N GLN A 60 -1.05 -15.04 -17.78
CA GLN A 60 -1.96 -16.12 -17.39
C GLN A 60 -1.41 -17.01 -16.26
N SER A 61 -0.16 -17.44 -16.38
CA SER A 61 0.44 -18.39 -15.43
C SER A 61 1.00 -17.72 -14.18
N GLY A 62 1.33 -16.43 -14.25
CA GLY A 62 1.86 -15.65 -13.14
C GLY A 62 0.84 -14.67 -12.57
N LEU A 63 0.66 -13.54 -13.27
CA LEU A 63 -0.11 -12.40 -12.78
C LEU A 63 -1.54 -12.77 -12.40
N GLU A 64 -2.26 -13.44 -13.29
CA GLU A 64 -3.67 -13.81 -13.08
C GLU A 64 -3.82 -14.77 -11.90
N ARG A 65 -2.94 -15.77 -11.77
CA ARG A 65 -2.94 -16.69 -10.61
C ARG A 65 -2.67 -15.97 -9.30
N ALA A 66 -1.71 -15.04 -9.29
CA ALA A 66 -1.41 -14.25 -8.11
C ALA A 66 -2.62 -13.38 -7.71
N VAL A 67 -3.21 -12.66 -8.66
CA VAL A 67 -4.39 -11.82 -8.41
C VAL A 67 -5.61 -12.64 -7.94
N ARG A 68 -5.82 -13.84 -8.49
CA ARG A 68 -6.88 -14.77 -8.02
C ARG A 68 -6.72 -15.20 -6.55
N VAL A 69 -5.53 -15.12 -5.97
CA VAL A 69 -5.28 -15.41 -4.55
C VAL A 69 -5.31 -14.12 -3.72
N LEU A 70 -4.66 -13.06 -4.19
CA LEU A 70 -4.54 -11.79 -3.48
C LEU A 70 -5.89 -11.09 -3.33
N MET A 71 -6.75 -11.09 -4.36
CA MET A 71 -8.03 -10.38 -4.31
C MET A 71 -9.01 -10.98 -3.28
N PRO A 72 -9.24 -12.31 -3.22
CA PRO A 72 -10.03 -12.89 -2.14
C PRO A 72 -9.42 -12.66 -0.76
N ALA A 73 -8.09 -12.72 -0.61
CA ALA A 73 -7.42 -12.43 0.66
C ALA A 73 -7.67 -10.97 1.10
N LEU A 74 -7.57 -10.01 0.18
CA LEU A 74 -7.86 -8.61 0.40
C LEU A 74 -9.31 -8.39 0.83
N PHE A 75 -10.28 -8.87 0.05
CA PHE A 75 -11.69 -8.66 0.38
C PHE A 75 -12.11 -9.39 1.65
N GLY A 76 -11.64 -10.62 1.85
CA GLY A 76 -11.94 -11.40 3.06
C GLY A 76 -11.40 -10.72 4.32
N SER A 77 -10.14 -10.29 4.31
CA SER A 77 -9.55 -9.54 5.43
C SER A 77 -10.24 -8.21 5.65
N MET A 78 -10.57 -7.47 4.59
CA MET A 78 -11.30 -6.19 4.68
C MET A 78 -12.66 -6.37 5.34
N LEU A 79 -13.46 -7.35 4.90
CA LEU A 79 -14.79 -7.59 5.48
C LEU A 79 -14.71 -7.99 6.95
N ILE A 80 -13.77 -8.86 7.32
CA ILE A 80 -13.55 -9.23 8.73
C ILE A 80 -13.25 -7.99 9.57
N MET A 81 -12.39 -7.09 9.06
CA MET A 81 -12.03 -5.87 9.78
C MET A 81 -13.18 -4.88 9.89
N VAL A 82 -13.96 -4.67 8.83
CA VAL A 82 -15.14 -3.80 8.88
C VAL A 82 -16.16 -4.33 9.89
N VAL A 83 -16.46 -5.63 9.85
CA VAL A 83 -17.40 -6.25 10.80
C VAL A 83 -16.90 -6.14 12.24
N TYR A 84 -15.60 -6.38 12.46
CA TYR A 84 -15.03 -6.23 13.79
C TYR A 84 -15.05 -4.78 14.26
N GLY A 85 -14.62 -3.83 13.42
CA GLY A 85 -14.65 -2.40 13.73
C GLY A 85 -16.07 -1.89 14.00
N ALA A 86 -17.07 -2.44 13.32
CA ALA A 86 -18.49 -2.13 13.55
C ALA A 86 -18.98 -2.53 14.95
N VAL A 87 -18.46 -3.63 15.50
CA VAL A 87 -18.88 -4.17 16.80
C VAL A 87 -18.02 -3.64 17.95
N ALA A 88 -16.71 -3.55 17.75
CA ALA A 88 -15.74 -3.27 18.80
C ALA A 88 -15.20 -1.83 18.80
N GLY A 89 -15.44 -1.05 17.74
CA GLY A 89 -14.91 0.30 17.58
C GLY A 89 -15.93 1.42 17.77
N ASP A 90 -15.46 2.68 17.64
CA ASP A 90 -16.30 3.88 17.71
C ASP A 90 -16.84 4.25 16.31
N MET A 91 -17.97 3.65 15.95
CA MET A 91 -18.65 3.92 14.69
C MET A 91 -19.24 5.33 14.59
N PRO A 92 -19.89 5.90 15.63
CA PRO A 92 -20.39 7.27 15.57
C PRO A 92 -19.31 8.29 15.25
N SER A 93 -18.14 8.22 15.88
CA SER A 93 -17.03 9.13 15.56
C SER A 93 -16.45 8.87 14.18
N THR A 94 -16.42 7.62 13.73
CA THR A 94 -16.02 7.27 12.36
C THR A 94 -16.94 7.86 11.31
N LEU A 95 -18.26 7.76 11.50
CA LEU A 95 -19.25 8.33 10.58
C LEU A 95 -19.12 9.85 10.49
N ARG A 96 -18.98 10.52 11.63
CA ARG A 96 -18.70 11.97 11.65
C ARG A 96 -17.41 12.30 10.91
N PHE A 97 -16.33 11.57 11.19
CA PHE A 97 -15.03 11.84 10.57
C PHE A 97 -15.02 11.61 9.05
N LEU A 98 -15.62 10.53 8.57
CA LEU A 98 -15.57 10.14 7.16
C LEU A 98 -16.64 10.83 6.30
N LEU A 99 -17.83 11.06 6.85
CA LEU A 99 -19.02 11.41 6.06
C LEU A 99 -19.59 12.78 6.38
N GLU A 100 -19.27 13.39 7.53
CA GLU A 100 -19.74 14.74 7.85
C GLU A 100 -18.89 15.77 7.08
N PRO A 101 -19.47 16.45 6.08
CA PRO A 101 -18.71 17.36 5.24
C PRO A 101 -18.42 18.65 5.99
N ASP A 102 -17.14 18.97 6.16
CA ASP A 102 -16.69 20.27 6.65
C ASP A 102 -16.30 21.15 5.46
N PHE A 103 -17.25 22.00 5.02
CA PHE A 103 -17.06 22.89 3.88
C PHE A 103 -15.94 23.92 4.10
N SER A 104 -15.55 24.20 5.36
CA SER A 104 -14.42 25.10 5.65
C SER A 104 -13.07 24.52 5.19
N LYS A 105 -12.98 23.19 5.05
CA LYS A 105 -11.77 22.48 4.59
C LYS A 105 -11.69 22.37 3.08
N ILE A 106 -12.70 22.81 2.33
CA ILE A 106 -12.67 22.83 0.87
C ILE A 106 -11.84 24.03 0.43
N THR A 107 -10.55 23.79 0.23
CA THR A 107 -9.60 24.77 -0.28
C THR A 107 -9.01 24.30 -1.60
N PHE A 108 -8.32 25.20 -2.31
CA PHE A 108 -7.55 24.82 -3.50
C PHE A 108 -6.52 23.72 -3.18
N GLY A 109 -5.85 23.80 -2.02
CA GLY A 109 -4.90 22.78 -1.57
C GLY A 109 -5.56 21.42 -1.37
N THR A 110 -6.73 21.38 -0.72
CA THR A 110 -7.52 20.15 -0.53
C THR A 110 -7.98 19.56 -1.87
N ALA A 111 -8.41 20.41 -2.81
CA ALA A 111 -8.81 19.96 -4.14
C ALA A 111 -7.63 19.34 -4.92
N MET A 112 -6.44 19.96 -4.85
CA MET A 112 -5.22 19.41 -5.47
C MET A 112 -4.78 18.10 -4.82
N ALA A 113 -4.84 17.99 -3.50
CA ALA A 113 -4.53 16.75 -2.79
C ALA A 113 -5.51 15.61 -3.16
N ALA A 114 -6.81 15.92 -3.23
CA ALA A 114 -7.85 14.95 -3.63
C ALA A 114 -7.66 14.50 -5.09
N LEU A 115 -7.35 15.42 -6.00
CA LEU A 115 -7.04 15.09 -7.39
C LEU A 115 -5.80 14.19 -7.49
N GLY A 116 -4.71 14.56 -6.80
CA GLY A 116 -3.49 13.74 -6.76
C GLY A 116 -3.76 12.33 -6.23
N GLN A 117 -4.56 12.21 -5.17
CA GLN A 117 -4.96 10.92 -4.62
C GLN A 117 -5.81 10.11 -5.61
N ALA A 118 -6.75 10.73 -6.33
CA ALA A 118 -7.57 10.04 -7.32
C ALA A 118 -6.72 9.47 -8.48
N PHE A 119 -5.75 10.23 -8.98
CA PHE A 119 -4.83 9.76 -10.02
C PHE A 119 -3.93 8.64 -9.51
N PHE A 120 -3.42 8.76 -8.28
CA PHE A 120 -2.55 7.77 -7.66
C PHE A 120 -3.30 6.45 -7.37
N SER A 121 -4.52 6.53 -6.81
CA SER A 121 -5.33 5.36 -6.45
C SER A 121 -5.66 4.50 -7.68
N ILE A 122 -6.12 5.13 -8.76
CA ILE A 122 -6.47 4.42 -10.01
C ILE A 122 -5.20 4.02 -10.81
N GLY A 123 -4.07 4.69 -10.59
CA GLY A 123 -2.84 4.48 -11.35
C GLY A 123 -2.85 5.12 -12.73
N ILE A 124 -3.59 6.23 -12.90
CA ILE A 124 -3.63 6.98 -14.16
C ILE A 124 -2.25 7.59 -14.45
N GLY A 125 -1.77 7.44 -15.68
CA GLY A 125 -0.49 7.99 -16.13
C GLY A 125 0.72 7.08 -15.90
N MET A 126 0.54 5.90 -15.27
CA MET A 126 1.62 4.94 -15.03
C MET A 126 1.81 3.91 -16.17
N GLY A 127 1.00 3.98 -17.24
CA GLY A 127 1.08 3.10 -18.41
C GLY A 127 0.55 1.67 -18.23
N SER A 128 0.43 1.18 -16.98
CA SER A 128 -0.07 -0.17 -16.66
C SER A 128 -1.47 -0.45 -17.20
N LEU A 129 -2.39 0.52 -17.12
CA LEU A 129 -3.76 0.37 -17.64
C LEU A 129 -3.81 0.26 -19.17
N ILE A 130 -2.86 0.85 -19.89
CA ILE A 130 -2.76 0.74 -21.35
C ILE A 130 -2.38 -0.70 -21.71
N VAL A 131 -1.40 -1.27 -21.01
CA VAL A 131 -0.97 -2.66 -21.19
C VAL A 131 -2.10 -3.63 -20.87
N PHE A 132 -2.84 -3.42 -19.78
CA PHE A 132 -4.00 -4.26 -19.48
C PHE A 132 -5.14 -4.12 -20.48
N GLY A 133 -5.37 -2.93 -21.02
CA GLY A 133 -6.30 -2.72 -22.13
C GLY A 133 -5.89 -3.49 -23.39
N ALA A 134 -4.60 -3.57 -23.69
CA ALA A 134 -4.07 -4.31 -24.84
C ALA A 134 -4.27 -5.84 -24.73
N TYR A 135 -4.44 -6.36 -23.51
CA TYR A 135 -4.74 -7.77 -23.26
C TYR A 135 -6.25 -8.11 -23.33
N MET A 136 -7.13 -7.11 -23.48
CA MET A 136 -8.58 -7.35 -23.51
C MET A 136 -9.06 -7.90 -24.88
N PRO A 137 -10.11 -8.75 -24.89
CA PRO A 137 -10.79 -9.15 -26.12
C PRO A 137 -11.36 -7.94 -26.89
N LYS A 138 -11.41 -8.04 -28.23
CA LYS A 138 -11.86 -6.94 -29.11
C LYS A 138 -13.32 -6.52 -28.90
N ASP A 139 -14.15 -7.42 -28.39
CA ASP A 139 -15.57 -7.25 -28.09
C ASP A 139 -15.84 -6.76 -26.66
N PHE A 140 -14.78 -6.56 -25.86
CA PHE A 140 -14.91 -6.13 -24.47
C PHE A 140 -15.20 -4.62 -24.35
N SER A 141 -16.21 -4.26 -23.56
CA SER A 141 -16.59 -2.86 -23.37
C SER A 141 -15.65 -2.14 -22.40
N ILE A 142 -14.73 -1.34 -22.95
CA ILE A 142 -13.81 -0.50 -22.17
C ILE A 142 -14.56 0.46 -21.23
N PRO A 143 -15.60 1.22 -21.65
CA PRO A 143 -16.31 2.12 -20.74
C PRO A 143 -16.96 1.40 -19.55
N ARG A 144 -17.57 0.23 -19.79
CA ARG A 144 -18.17 -0.56 -18.70
C ARG A 144 -17.11 -1.04 -17.71
N SER A 145 -15.96 -1.49 -18.24
CA SER A 145 -14.85 -1.94 -17.41
C SER A 145 -14.25 -0.81 -16.58
N SER A 146 -14.00 0.35 -17.19
CA SER A 146 -13.40 1.49 -16.49
C SER A 146 -14.33 2.02 -15.40
N THR A 147 -15.64 2.12 -15.67
CA THR A 147 -16.63 2.48 -14.65
C THR A 147 -16.62 1.49 -13.49
N ALA A 148 -16.59 0.18 -13.75
CA ALA A 148 -16.54 -0.82 -12.70
C ALA A 148 -15.26 -0.70 -11.85
N VAL A 149 -14.10 -0.50 -12.48
CA VAL A 149 -12.82 -0.31 -11.77
C VAL A 149 -12.87 0.91 -10.85
N ILE A 150 -13.38 2.06 -11.33
CA ILE A 150 -13.47 3.30 -10.53
C ILE A 150 -14.36 3.11 -9.30
N PHE A 151 -15.54 2.49 -9.45
CA PHE A 151 -16.44 2.24 -8.32
C PHE A 151 -15.87 1.23 -7.34
N MET A 152 -15.20 0.18 -7.83
CA MET A 152 -14.56 -0.82 -6.97
C MET A 152 -13.38 -0.22 -6.19
N ASP A 153 -12.52 0.56 -6.85
CA ASP A 153 -11.39 1.26 -6.22
C ASP A 153 -11.88 2.21 -5.12
N THR A 154 -12.84 3.07 -5.46
CA THR A 154 -13.44 4.02 -4.50
C THR A 154 -14.15 3.29 -3.35
N GLY A 155 -14.90 2.23 -3.66
CA GLY A 155 -15.62 1.43 -2.67
C GLY A 155 -14.66 0.75 -1.68
N VAL A 156 -13.56 0.17 -2.17
CA VAL A 156 -12.52 -0.42 -1.33
C VAL A 156 -11.86 0.65 -0.45
N ALA A 157 -11.58 1.85 -0.96
CA ALA A 157 -11.01 2.94 -0.18
C ALA A 157 -11.96 3.39 0.95
N VAL A 158 -13.26 3.51 0.67
CA VAL A 158 -14.27 3.84 1.69
C VAL A 158 -14.38 2.73 2.74
N LEU A 159 -14.44 1.46 2.32
CA LEU A 159 -14.46 0.32 3.24
C LEU A 159 -13.20 0.24 4.10
N ALA A 160 -12.02 0.56 3.55
CA ALA A 160 -10.78 0.65 4.32
C ALA A 160 -10.87 1.71 5.42
N GLY A 161 -11.52 2.84 5.15
CA GLY A 161 -11.85 3.84 6.18
C GLY A 161 -12.67 3.24 7.33
N PHE A 162 -13.72 2.49 7.01
CA PHE A 162 -14.53 1.79 8.01
C PHE A 162 -13.82 0.61 8.70
N ALA A 163 -12.79 0.04 8.10
CA ALA A 163 -11.95 -0.98 8.75
C ALA A 163 -10.97 -0.37 9.78
N ILE A 164 -10.51 0.86 9.53
CA ILE A 164 -9.40 1.51 10.25
C ILE A 164 -9.91 2.45 11.34
N PHE A 165 -10.71 3.45 10.96
CA PHE A 165 -11.06 4.57 11.85
C PHE A 165 -11.87 4.21 13.09
N PRO A 166 -12.75 3.18 13.09
CA PRO A 166 -13.43 2.78 14.31
C PRO A 166 -12.48 2.40 15.44
N LEU A 167 -11.41 1.69 15.08
CA LEU A 167 -10.39 1.26 16.04
C LEU A 167 -9.55 2.45 16.49
N VAL A 168 -9.17 3.33 15.56
CA VAL A 168 -8.43 4.55 15.88
C VAL A 168 -9.19 5.41 16.90
N PHE A 169 -10.49 5.65 16.68
CA PHE A 169 -11.29 6.47 17.58
C PHE A 169 -11.63 5.78 18.90
N GLN A 170 -11.88 4.47 18.89
CA GLN A 170 -12.15 3.69 20.12
C GLN A 170 -11.02 3.83 21.14
N TYR A 171 -9.77 3.90 20.67
CA TYR A 171 -8.58 4.04 21.52
C TYR A 171 -8.09 5.49 21.63
N GLY A 172 -8.88 6.48 21.20
CA GLY A 172 -8.55 7.90 21.32
C GLY A 172 -7.32 8.33 20.52
N LEU A 173 -7.01 7.63 19.43
CA LEU A 173 -5.79 7.81 18.66
C LEU A 173 -5.94 8.85 17.55
N ASN A 174 -4.82 9.40 17.07
CA ASN A 174 -4.81 10.44 16.05
C ASN A 174 -5.01 9.85 14.62
N PRO A 175 -6.09 10.21 13.89
CA PRO A 175 -6.33 9.71 12.53
C PRO A 175 -5.42 10.33 11.46
N GLY A 176 -4.71 11.42 11.75
CA GLY A 176 -3.95 12.23 10.79
C GLY A 176 -2.44 11.96 10.73
N ALA A 177 -1.96 10.78 11.16
CA ALA A 177 -0.53 10.49 11.30
C ALA A 177 0.20 10.14 9.98
N GLY A 178 -0.43 10.32 8.82
CA GLY A 178 0.16 9.96 7.51
C GLY A 178 0.57 8.49 7.46
N PRO A 179 1.78 8.13 6.96
CA PRO A 179 2.29 6.76 7.01
C PRO A 179 2.35 6.19 8.44
N GLY A 180 2.53 7.03 9.46
CA GLY A 180 2.50 6.64 10.87
C GLY A 180 1.15 6.12 11.35
N LEU A 181 0.05 6.37 10.62
CA LEU A 181 -1.25 5.79 10.93
C LEU A 181 -1.17 4.25 10.88
N ILE A 182 -0.58 3.72 9.80
CA ILE A 182 -0.49 2.28 9.57
C ILE A 182 0.57 1.62 10.45
N PHE A 183 1.71 2.29 10.66
CA PHE A 183 2.90 1.68 11.27
C PHE A 183 3.16 2.08 12.72
N GLN A 184 2.41 3.02 13.30
CA GLN A 184 2.48 3.36 14.72
C GLN A 184 1.10 3.28 15.36
N THR A 185 0.14 4.01 14.80
CA THR A 185 -1.18 4.19 15.40
C THR A 185 -1.98 2.89 15.44
N LEU A 186 -2.04 2.14 14.34
CA LEU A 186 -2.76 0.86 14.31
C LEU A 186 -2.08 -0.24 15.13
N PRO A 187 -0.74 -0.43 15.09
CA PRO A 187 -0.04 -1.31 16.02
C PRO A 187 -0.37 -1.01 17.49
N LEU A 188 -0.47 0.27 17.87
CA LEU A 188 -0.88 0.67 19.21
C LEU A 188 -2.31 0.23 19.53
N ALA A 189 -3.25 0.42 18.60
CA ALA A 189 -4.62 -0.06 18.76
C ALA A 189 -4.66 -1.59 18.92
N PHE A 190 -3.96 -2.34 18.07
CA PHE A 190 -3.90 -3.80 18.15
C PHE A 190 -3.31 -4.29 19.49
N GLY A 191 -2.31 -3.59 20.04
CA GLY A 191 -1.74 -3.92 21.35
C GLY A 191 -2.71 -3.83 22.53
N GLN A 192 -3.77 -3.03 22.38
CA GLN A 192 -4.81 -2.78 23.40
C GLN A 192 -6.08 -3.60 23.15
N MET A 193 -6.15 -4.34 22.04
CA MET A 193 -7.31 -5.12 21.63
C MET A 193 -7.26 -6.55 22.18
N PRO A 194 -8.37 -7.08 22.74
CA PRO A 194 -8.53 -8.50 22.94
C PRO A 194 -8.38 -9.24 21.60
N GLY A 195 -7.44 -10.18 21.49
CA GLY A 195 -7.14 -10.86 20.23
C GLY A 195 -6.43 -10.00 19.18
N GLY A 196 -5.86 -8.85 19.59
CA GLY A 196 -5.24 -7.88 18.68
C GLY A 196 -4.07 -8.43 17.84
N GLN A 197 -3.37 -9.46 18.32
CA GLN A 197 -2.37 -10.20 17.53
C GLN A 197 -2.98 -10.75 16.22
N LEU A 198 -4.12 -11.43 16.30
CA LEU A 198 -4.81 -12.01 15.15
C LEU A 198 -5.33 -10.91 14.23
N PHE A 199 -5.96 -9.87 14.79
CA PHE A 199 -6.48 -8.75 13.99
C PHE A 199 -5.38 -7.95 13.31
N GLY A 200 -4.27 -7.70 13.99
CA GLY A 200 -3.09 -7.08 13.39
C GLY A 200 -2.53 -7.91 12.25
N ALA A 201 -2.44 -9.24 12.41
CA ALA A 201 -2.01 -10.12 11.33
C ALA A 201 -2.95 -10.06 10.11
N ILE A 202 -4.27 -10.09 10.32
CA ILE A 202 -5.28 -9.97 9.25
C ILE A 202 -5.16 -8.61 8.54
N PHE A 203 -4.97 -7.52 9.28
CA PHE A 203 -4.77 -6.19 8.71
C PHE A 203 -3.51 -6.12 7.83
N PHE A 204 -2.39 -6.68 8.29
CA PHE A 204 -1.20 -6.68 7.45
C PHE A 204 -1.32 -7.63 6.26
N VAL A 205 -2.10 -8.72 6.34
CA VAL A 205 -2.47 -9.54 5.16
C VAL A 205 -3.25 -8.73 4.14
N LEU A 206 -4.21 -7.90 4.58
CA LEU A 206 -4.95 -6.97 3.74
C LEU A 206 -3.99 -6.04 3.00
N LEU A 207 -3.10 -5.38 3.74
CA LEU A 207 -2.13 -4.45 3.17
C LEU A 207 -1.13 -5.13 2.24
N ILE A 208 -0.65 -6.33 2.58
CA ILE A 208 0.26 -7.10 1.71
C ILE A 208 -0.46 -7.43 0.40
N SER A 209 -1.71 -7.88 0.49
CA SER A 209 -2.49 -8.27 -0.68
C SER A 209 -2.68 -7.09 -1.63
N ALA A 210 -3.08 -5.93 -1.09
CA ALA A 210 -3.25 -4.69 -1.84
C ALA A 210 -1.92 -4.19 -2.43
N ALA A 211 -0.86 -4.15 -1.63
CA ALA A 211 0.43 -3.65 -2.06
C ALA A 211 1.06 -4.54 -3.14
N LEU A 212 0.99 -5.87 -3.00
CA LEU A 212 1.55 -6.79 -3.98
C LEU A 212 0.76 -6.79 -5.28
N SER A 213 -0.58 -6.75 -5.26
CA SER A 213 -1.37 -6.66 -6.50
C SER A 213 -1.01 -5.41 -7.30
N SER A 214 -0.85 -4.26 -6.64
CA SER A 214 -0.46 -3.01 -7.30
C SER A 214 0.96 -3.06 -7.85
N CYS A 215 1.92 -3.58 -7.06
CA CYS A 215 3.30 -3.75 -7.54
C CYS A 215 3.39 -4.67 -8.75
N LEU A 216 2.62 -5.77 -8.77
CA LEU A 216 2.57 -6.69 -9.91
C LEU A 216 2.05 -5.99 -11.17
N GLY A 217 1.00 -5.17 -11.06
CA GLY A 217 0.45 -4.47 -12.22
C GLY A 217 1.40 -3.39 -12.78
N LEU A 218 2.11 -2.67 -11.92
CA LEU A 218 3.15 -1.72 -12.36
C LEU A 218 4.32 -2.43 -13.02
N ALA A 219 4.80 -3.53 -12.41
CA ALA A 219 5.89 -4.32 -12.97
C ALA A 219 5.52 -4.92 -14.33
N GLU A 220 4.29 -5.43 -14.50
CA GLU A 220 3.81 -5.95 -15.78
C GLU A 220 3.85 -4.88 -16.87
N GLY A 221 3.38 -3.67 -16.58
CA GLY A 221 3.38 -2.56 -17.53
C GLY A 221 4.78 -2.24 -18.04
N CYS A 222 5.75 -2.12 -17.13
CA CYS A 222 7.14 -1.85 -17.50
C CYS A 222 7.81 -3.01 -18.23
N VAL A 223 7.56 -4.26 -17.82
CA VAL A 223 8.15 -5.45 -18.45
C VAL A 223 7.60 -5.65 -19.85
N ASN A 224 6.29 -5.47 -20.06
CA ASN A 224 5.67 -5.55 -21.37
C ASN A 224 6.24 -4.50 -22.32
N TRP A 225 6.43 -3.26 -21.85
CA TRP A 225 7.07 -2.21 -22.66
C TRP A 225 8.49 -2.59 -23.10
N VAL A 226 9.31 -3.10 -22.18
CA VAL A 226 10.69 -3.56 -22.48
C VAL A 226 10.69 -4.73 -23.46
N GLU A 227 9.77 -5.68 -23.30
CA GLU A 227 9.62 -6.85 -24.17
C GLU A 227 9.25 -6.42 -25.60
N GLU A 228 8.29 -5.50 -25.75
CA GLU A 228 7.80 -5.05 -27.06
C GLU A 228 8.76 -4.09 -27.77
N HIS A 229 9.37 -3.14 -27.06
CA HIS A 229 10.14 -2.06 -27.67
C HIS A 229 11.64 -2.33 -27.77
N LEU A 230 12.19 -3.20 -26.90
CA LEU A 230 13.62 -3.51 -26.87
C LEU A 230 13.92 -4.95 -27.32
N ASP A 231 12.89 -5.73 -27.68
CA ASP A 231 12.99 -7.14 -28.11
C ASP A 231 13.76 -8.01 -27.08
N ILE A 232 13.67 -7.64 -25.79
CA ILE A 232 14.33 -8.37 -24.70
C ILE A 232 13.38 -9.48 -24.23
N PRO A 233 13.83 -10.75 -24.18
CA PRO A 233 13.00 -11.85 -23.69
C PRO A 233 12.46 -11.57 -22.28
N ARG A 234 11.19 -11.88 -22.05
CA ARG A 234 10.45 -11.57 -20.81
C ARG A 234 11.20 -11.82 -19.50
N THR A 235 11.87 -12.97 -19.37
CA THR A 235 12.62 -13.29 -18.14
C THR A 235 13.78 -12.32 -17.92
N ARG A 236 14.50 -11.95 -18.98
CA ARG A 236 15.56 -10.94 -18.91
C ARG A 236 14.95 -9.56 -18.69
N GLY A 237 13.88 -9.19 -19.40
CA GLY A 237 13.18 -7.92 -19.21
C GLY A 237 12.71 -7.72 -17.77
N THR A 238 12.15 -8.77 -17.16
CA THR A 238 11.76 -8.79 -15.74
C THR A 238 12.94 -8.49 -14.81
N LEU A 239 14.08 -9.15 -15.01
CA LEU A 239 15.27 -8.91 -14.20
C LEU A 239 15.83 -7.50 -14.37
N TRP A 240 15.79 -6.95 -15.59
CA TRP A 240 16.22 -5.59 -15.89
C TRP A 240 15.33 -4.54 -15.21
N VAL A 241 14.01 -4.63 -15.41
CA VAL A 241 13.03 -3.71 -14.81
C VAL A 241 13.11 -3.78 -13.28
N MET A 242 13.03 -4.99 -12.72
CA MET A 242 13.03 -5.18 -11.27
C MET A 242 14.39 -4.87 -10.65
N GLY A 243 15.50 -5.15 -11.33
CA GLY A 243 16.84 -4.76 -10.88
C GLY A 243 16.99 -3.24 -10.82
N THR A 244 16.49 -2.53 -11.83
CA THR A 244 16.51 -1.06 -11.85
C THR A 244 15.63 -0.48 -10.75
N ALA A 245 14.41 -0.99 -10.59
CA ALA A 245 13.50 -0.59 -9.52
C ALA A 245 14.09 -0.88 -8.13
N TRP A 246 14.82 -1.99 -7.96
CA TRP A 246 15.50 -2.34 -6.71
C TRP A 246 16.62 -1.36 -6.38
N ILE A 247 17.46 -1.00 -7.36
CA ILE A 247 18.53 0.00 -7.21
C ILE A 247 17.94 1.37 -6.83
N LEU A 248 16.88 1.81 -7.51
CA LEU A 248 16.16 3.04 -7.16
C LEU A 248 15.50 2.94 -5.78
N GLY A 249 15.06 1.75 -5.37
CA GLY A 249 14.55 1.49 -4.03
C GLY A 249 15.61 1.71 -2.94
N ILE A 250 16.88 1.42 -3.23
CA ILE A 250 17.99 1.66 -2.28
C ILE A 250 18.12 3.15 -1.98
N THR A 251 17.99 4.03 -2.97
CA THR A 251 18.09 5.48 -2.73
C THR A 251 16.99 5.97 -1.80
N SER A 252 15.77 5.43 -1.93
CA SER A 252 14.66 5.70 -0.99
C SER A 252 14.96 5.16 0.42
N ILE A 253 15.51 3.95 0.54
CA ILE A 253 15.87 3.33 1.83
C ILE A 253 16.94 4.17 2.56
N LEU A 254 17.96 4.59 1.83
CA LEU A 254 19.02 5.44 2.39
C LEU A 254 18.46 6.81 2.77
N GLY A 255 17.51 7.36 1.99
CA GLY A 255 16.81 8.61 2.32
C GLY A 255 16.09 8.61 3.67
N PHE A 256 15.66 7.44 4.17
CA PHE A 256 15.09 7.32 5.52
C PHE A 256 16.13 7.19 6.64
N SER A 257 17.38 6.90 6.29
CA SER A 257 18.44 6.52 7.25
C SER A 257 19.71 7.34 7.05
N VAL A 258 20.69 6.81 6.29
CA VAL A 258 22.04 7.36 6.13
C VAL A 258 22.03 8.69 5.36
N TRP A 259 21.10 8.86 4.42
CA TRP A 259 20.96 10.04 3.57
C TRP A 259 19.82 10.97 4.00
N LYS A 260 19.34 10.86 5.25
CA LYS A 260 18.22 11.69 5.74
C LYS A 260 18.46 13.21 5.60
N ASP A 261 19.73 13.62 5.69
CA ASP A 261 20.15 15.04 5.63
C ASP A 261 20.66 15.43 4.23
N VAL A 262 20.72 14.48 3.28
CA VAL A 262 21.18 14.75 1.92
C VAL A 262 20.01 15.28 1.10
N ARG A 263 20.04 16.58 0.80
CA ARG A 263 19.00 17.27 0.00
C ARG A 263 19.60 17.86 -1.28
N PRO A 264 19.79 17.06 -2.34
CA PRO A 264 20.46 17.51 -3.57
C PRO A 264 19.74 18.66 -4.28
N LEU A 265 18.43 18.80 -4.05
CA LEU A 265 17.56 19.80 -4.68
C LEU A 265 17.21 20.96 -3.75
N GLU A 266 17.90 21.13 -2.63
CA GLU A 266 17.61 22.20 -1.65
C GLU A 266 17.71 23.61 -2.27
N PHE A 267 18.45 23.75 -3.38
CA PHE A 267 18.53 25.00 -4.14
C PHE A 267 17.22 25.38 -4.86
N ILE A 268 16.24 24.47 -4.97
CA ILE A 268 14.91 24.74 -5.52
C ILE A 268 13.95 25.05 -4.36
N PRO A 269 13.29 26.22 -4.34
CA PRO A 269 12.45 26.64 -3.21
C PRO A 269 11.34 25.66 -2.79
N SER A 270 10.80 24.86 -3.72
CA SER A 270 9.79 23.84 -3.44
C SER A 270 10.34 22.58 -2.75
N TYR A 271 11.66 22.41 -2.70
CA TYR A 271 12.37 21.29 -2.07
C TYR A 271 13.27 21.74 -0.91
N GLY A 272 13.26 23.04 -0.58
CA GLY A 272 13.83 23.57 0.66
C GLY A 272 12.98 23.15 1.86
N GLY A 273 13.62 22.85 2.98
CA GLY A 273 13.01 22.29 4.20
C GLY A 273 11.91 23.11 4.84
#